data_AF-A0A679H663-F1
#
_entry.id   AF-A0A679H663-F1
#
_cell.length_a   1.000
_cell.length_b   1.000
_cell.length_c   1.000
_cell.angle_alpha   90.00
_cell.angle_beta   90.00
_cell.angle_gamma   90.00
#
_symmetry.space_group_name_H-M   'P 1'
#
loop_
_entity.id
_entity.type
_entity.pdbx_description
1 polymer ?
#
loop_
_entity_poly.entity_id
_entity_poly.type
_entity_poly.pdbx_seq_one_letter_code
_entity_poly.pdbx_strand_id
1 'polypeptide(L)' 'METKFKLNQHVLCTRQGSEEPEIGVIAEVDELDALCEDEEGRQWEENTYMVMLHNESGKMVFEEFLESDLEEVPT' A
#
# COMPACT_ATOMS: atom_id res chain seq x y z
N MET A 1 14.57 -4.39 4.41
CA MET A 1 13.82 -5.24 5.35
C MET A 1 13.15 -6.32 4.52
N GLU A 2 12.71 -7.45 5.08
CA GLU A 2 11.94 -8.41 4.27
C GLU A 2 10.57 -7.80 3.94
N THR A 3 10.15 -7.87 2.68
CA THR A 3 8.86 -7.34 2.22
C THR A 3 7.72 -8.15 2.82
N LYS A 4 6.79 -7.50 3.51
CA LYS A 4 5.64 -8.16 4.16
C LYS A 4 4.69 -8.79 3.14
N PHE A 5 4.47 -8.13 2.00
CA PHE A 5 3.53 -8.57 0.96
C PHE A 5 4.25 -9.10 -0.29
N LYS A 6 3.57 -9.96 -1.06
CA LYS A 6 4.10 -10.58 -2.28
C LYS A 6 3.41 -10.05 -3.54
N LEU A 7 4.10 -10.10 -4.68
CA LEU A 7 3.49 -9.84 -5.99
C LEU A 7 2.24 -10.71 -6.21
N ASN A 8 1.20 -10.11 -6.80
CA ASN A 8 -0.12 -10.69 -7.03
C ASN A 8 -0.90 -11.08 -5.76
N GLN A 9 -0.46 -10.62 -4.59
CA GLN A 9 -1.24 -10.77 -3.35
C GLN A 9 -2.38 -9.76 -3.32
N HIS A 10 -3.55 -10.19 -2.86
CA HIS A 10 -4.66 -9.28 -2.59
C HIS A 10 -4.47 -8.63 -1.22
N VAL A 11 -4.65 -7.32 -1.17
CA VAL A 11 -4.46 -6.50 0.02
C VAL A 11 -5.62 -5.53 0.18
N LEU A 12 -5.97 -5.22 1.43
CA LEU A 12 -6.80 -4.07 1.76
C LEU A 12 -5.88 -2.84 1.79
N CYS A 13 -6.26 -1.80 1.08
CA CYS A 13 -5.48 -0.59 0.89
C CYS A 13 -6.29 0.58 1.46
N THR A 14 -5.73 1.26 2.46
CA THR A 14 -6.39 2.42 3.06
C THR A 14 -5.72 3.69 2.56
N ARG A 15 -6.38 4.46 1.70
CA ARG A 15 -5.88 5.77 1.27
C ARG A 15 -5.91 6.75 2.43
N GLN A 16 -4.89 7.60 2.56
CA GLN A 16 -4.94 8.73 3.49
C GLN A 16 -6.17 9.60 3.20
N GLY A 17 -7.03 9.75 4.21
CA GLY A 17 -8.27 10.52 4.12
C GLY A 17 -9.50 9.75 3.60
N SER A 18 -9.38 8.44 3.35
CA SER A 18 -10.52 7.55 3.09
C SER A 18 -10.87 6.75 4.34
N GLU A 19 -12.16 6.66 4.68
CA GLU A 19 -12.65 5.83 5.78
C GLU A 19 -12.90 4.37 5.35
N GLU A 20 -12.98 4.12 4.05
CA GLU A 20 -13.28 2.80 3.49
C GLU A 20 -12.04 2.22 2.80
N PRO A 21 -11.54 1.04 3.23
CA PRO A 21 -10.43 0.37 2.57
C PRO A 21 -10.89 -0.26 1.25
N GLU A 22 -10.01 -0.22 0.25
CA GLU A 22 -10.24 -0.81 -1.07
C GLU A 22 -9.44 -2.09 -1.25
N ILE A 23 -9.97 -3.07 -1.99
CA ILE A 23 -9.22 -4.27 -2.32
C ILE A 23 -8.36 -3.99 -3.55
N GLY A 24 -7.05 -4.16 -3.39
CA GLY A 24 -6.07 -4.04 -4.45
C GLY A 24 -5.22 -5.30 -4.60
N VAL A 25 -4.40 -5.31 -5.65
CA VAL A 25 -3.43 -6.39 -5.91
C VAL A 25 -2.04 -5.78 -6.04
N ILE A 26 -1.07 -6.35 -5.31
CA ILE A 26 0.34 -5.92 -5.40
C ILE A 26 0.88 -6.18 -6.81
N ALA A 27 1.25 -5.13 -7.51
CA ALA A 27 1.80 -5.18 -8.87
C ALA A 27 3.32 -5.05 -8.89
N GLU A 28 3.89 -4.26 -7.98
CA GLU A 28 5.33 -4.06 -7.80
C GLU A 28 5.64 -3.84 -6.32
N VAL A 29 6.87 -4.18 -5.91
CA VAL A 29 7.38 -3.99 -4.56
C VAL A 29 8.69 -3.24 -4.66
N ASP A 30 8.75 -2.05 -4.08
CA ASP A 30 9.96 -1.24 -3.98
C ASP A 30 10.43 -1.23 -2.52
N GLU A 31 11.56 -1.88 -2.28
CA GLU A 31 12.14 -2.01 -0.95
C GLU A 31 12.78 -0.67 -0.52
N LEU A 32 12.27 -0.09 0.58
CA LEU A 32 12.82 1.09 1.27
C LEU A 32 12.97 2.36 0.42
N ASP A 33 11.91 2.77 -0.31
CA ASP A 33 11.95 4.00 -1.10
C ASP A 33 11.33 5.23 -0.39
N ALA A 34 10.60 5.04 0.72
CA ALA A 34 9.95 6.13 1.44
C ALA A 34 10.62 6.45 2.79
N LEU A 35 10.99 7.72 2.96
CA LEU A 35 11.35 8.30 4.26
C LEU A 35 10.09 8.91 4.89
N CYS A 36 9.60 8.29 5.96
CA CYS A 36 8.42 8.73 6.70
C CYS A 36 8.82 9.55 7.93
N GLU A 37 7.96 10.46 8.36
CA GLU A 37 8.13 11.26 9.57
C GLU A 37 6.78 11.39 10.29
N ASP A 38 6.77 11.21 11.61
CA ASP A 38 5.56 11.42 12.43
C ASP A 38 5.44 12.87 12.94
N GLU A 39 4.33 13.18 13.60
CA GLU A 39 4.08 14.51 14.18
C GLU A 39 5.09 14.91 15.28
N GLU A 40 5.82 13.94 15.84
CA GLU A 40 6.88 14.15 16.83
C GLU A 40 8.27 14.33 16.19
N GLY A 41 8.36 14.26 14.85
CA GLY A 41 9.61 14.39 14.08
C GLY A 41 10.48 13.13 14.08
N ARG A 42 9.93 11.97 14.44
CA ARG A 42 10.64 10.69 14.34
C ARG A 42 10.57 10.19 12.92
N GLN A 43 11.73 9.89 12.35
CA GLN A 43 11.85 9.39 10.99
C GLN A 43 12.06 7.88 10.97
N TRP A 44 11.44 7.20 10.02
CA TRP A 44 11.71 5.80 9.70
C TRP A 44 11.66 5.58 8.20
N GLU A 45 12.34 4.54 7.74
CA GLU A 45 12.28 4.07 6.36
C GLU A 45 11.22 2.99 6.26
N GLU A 46 10.37 3.06 5.25
CA GLU A 46 9.32 2.09 5.00
C GLU A 46 9.31 1.65 3.53
N ASN A 47 8.86 0.42 3.28
CA ASN A 47 8.69 -0.10 1.93
C ASN A 47 7.49 0.56 1.26
N THR A 48 7.60 0.81 -0.04
CA THR A 48 6.48 1.25 -0.89
C THR A 48 6.04 0.10 -1.79
N TYR A 49 4.74 0.07 -2.06
CA TYR A 49 4.12 -0.97 -2.86
C TYR A 49 3.28 -0.31 -3.95
N MET A 50 3.47 -0.75 -5.19
CA MET A 50 2.58 -0.35 -6.26
C MET A 50 1.41 -1.32 -6.31
N VAL A 51 0.23 -0.79 -6.05
CA VAL A 51 -1.01 -1.56 -5.99
C VAL A 51 -1.88 -1.24 -7.20
N MET A 52 -2.35 -2.29 -7.85
CA MET A 52 -3.38 -2.20 -8.88
C MET A 52 -4.76 -2.21 -8.23
N LEU A 53 -5.52 -1.14 -8.44
CA LEU A 53 -6.88 -0.94 -7.94
C LEU A 53 -7.87 -0.85 -9.10
N HIS A 54 -9.12 -1.25 -8.86
CA HIS A 54 -10.23 -0.94 -9.76
C HIS A 54 -10.95 0.31 -9.25
N ASN A 55 -10.96 1.38 -10.04
CA ASN A 55 -11.75 2.55 -9.68
C ASN A 55 -13.27 2.29 -9.84
N GLU A 56 -14.11 3.21 -9.37
CA GLU A 56 -15.58 3.09 -9.46
C GLU A 56 -16.11 2.91 -10.90
N SER A 57 -15.33 3.30 -11.90
CA SER A 57 -15.63 3.10 -13.33
C SER A 57 -15.15 1.76 -13.90
N GLY A 58 -14.60 0.88 -13.05
CA GLY A 58 -14.04 -0.42 -13.43
C GLY A 58 -12.69 -0.36 -14.15
N LYS A 59 -12.05 0.82 -14.23
CA LYS A 59 -10.72 0.97 -14.84
C LYS A 59 -9.64 0.61 -13.82
N MET A 60 -8.60 -0.07 -14.31
CA MET A 60 -7.41 -0.34 -13.53
C MET A 60 -6.58 0.93 -13.38
N VAL A 61 -6.19 1.24 -12.16
CA VAL A 61 -5.27 2.32 -11.80
C VAL A 61 -4.15 1.75 -10.94
N PHE A 62 -2.95 2.32 -11.05
CA PHE A 62 -1.81 1.97 -10.23
C PHE A 62 -1.56 3.11 -9.25
N GLU A 63 -1.48 2.78 -7.98
CA GLU A 63 -1.23 3.74 -6.91
C GLU A 63 -0.17 3.19 -5.96
N GLU A 64 0.65 4.09 -5.43
CA GLU A 64 1.69 3.77 -4.46
C GLU A 64 1.11 3.83 -3.05
N PHE A 65 1.43 2.82 -2.24
CA PHE A 65 1.05 2.72 -0.84
C PHE A 65 2.27 2.43 0.02
N LEU A 66 2.27 2.98 1.22
CA LEU A 66 3.21 2.60 2.27
C LEU A 66 2.84 1.21 2.81
N GLU A 67 3.81 0.46 3.32
CA GLU A 67 3.55 -0.86 3.94
C GLU A 67 2.51 -0.78 5.07
N SER A 68 2.48 0.33 5.80
CA SER A 68 1.54 0.62 6.89
C SER A 68 0.10 0.81 6.42
N ASP A 69 -0.10 1.21 5.17
CA ASP A 69 -1.41 1.47 4.57
C ASP A 69 -2.06 0.20 4.02
N LEU A 70 -1.35 -0.93 4.08
CA LEU A 70 -1.75 -2.21 3.53
C LEU A 70 -2.02 -3.25 4.61
N GLU A 71 -3.09 -4.02 4.41
CA GLU A 71 -3.46 -5.16 5.25
C GLU A 71 -3.75 -6.41 4.41
N GLU A 72 -3.53 -7.60 4.98
CA GLU A 72 -3.91 -8.84 4.31
C GLU A 72 -5.44 -9.00 4.28
N VAL A 73 -5.98 -9.43 3.13
CA VAL A 73 -7.41 -9.72 3.02
C VAL A 73 -7.71 -10.99 3.86
N PRO A 74 -8.67 -10.94 4.81
CA PRO A 74 -9.07 -12.13 5.55
C PRO A 74 -9.74 -13.14 4.61
N THR A 75 -9.17 -14.36 4.53
CA THR A 75 -9.72 -15.52 3.80
C THR A 75 -10.96 -16.10 4.45
#